data_AF-A0A7V3H6P3-F1
#
_entry.id   AF-A0A7V3H6P3-F1
#
_cell.length_a   1.000
_cell.length_b   1.000
_cell.length_c   1.000
_cell.angle_alpha   90.00
_cell.angle_beta   90.00
_cell.angle_gamma   90.00
#
_symmetry.space_group_name_H-M   'P 1'
#
loop_
_entity.id
_entity.type
_entity.pdbx_description
1 polymer ?
#
loop_
_entity_poly.entity_id
_entity_poly.type
_entity_poly.pdbx_seq_one_letter_code
_entity_poly.pdbx_strand_id
1 'polypeptide(L)' 'MGRRLTVPEVERMMAARPEASMAEVLEVFEVFASGTLKEEVYVLDDVGGKRIAIAPAGLKEKYRRPGPE' A
#
# COMPACT_ATOMS: atom_id res chain seq x y z
N MET A 1 2.80 -7.16 15.12
CA MET A 1 4.17 -7.11 14.58
C MET A 1 4.07 -6.69 13.12
N GLY A 2 4.70 -5.59 12.71
CA GLY A 2 4.56 -5.08 11.34
C GLY A 2 5.34 -5.92 10.32
N ARG A 3 4.91 -5.88 9.04
CA ARG A 3 5.59 -6.52 7.91
C ARG A 3 6.14 -5.44 6.98
N ARG A 4 7.37 -5.65 6.50
CA ARG A 4 7.99 -4.80 5.48
C ARG A 4 7.92 -5.49 4.11
N LEU A 5 7.56 -4.72 3.09
CA LEU A 5 7.50 -5.16 1.70
C LEU A 5 8.36 -4.21 0.86
N THR A 6 9.00 -4.74 -0.18
CA THR A 6 9.69 -3.89 -1.15
C THR A 6 8.72 -3.35 -2.21
N VAL A 7 9.00 -2.19 -2.80
CA VAL A 7 8.23 -1.66 -3.94
C VAL A 7 8.02 -2.73 -5.03
N PRO A 8 9.04 -3.41 -5.56
CA PRO A 8 8.84 -4.43 -6.60
C PRO A 8 7.97 -5.62 -6.16
N GLU A 9 7.96 -6.00 -4.88
CA GLU A 9 6.99 -6.99 -4.38
C GLU A 9 5.56 -6.46 -4.46
N VAL A 10 5.33 -5.23 -3.99
CA VAL A 10 4.00 -4.59 -4.07
C VAL A 10 3.56 -4.44 -5.51
N GLU A 11 4.46 -4.06 -6.42
CA GLU A 11 4.15 -3.98 -7.85
C GLU A 11 3.75 -5.34 -8.44
N ARG A 12 4.42 -6.43 -8.05
CA ARG A 12 4.01 -7.79 -8.46
C ARG A 12 2.63 -8.16 -7.90
N MET A 13 2.34 -7.82 -6.65
CA MET A 13 1.03 -8.07 -6.06
C MET A 13 -0.07 -7.25 -6.75
N MET A 14 0.20 -5.98 -7.06
CA MET A 14 -0.70 -5.13 -7.85
C MET A 14 -0.89 -5.67 -9.27
N ALA A 15 0.16 -6.18 -9.91
CA ALA A 15 0.08 -6.78 -11.24
C ALA A 15 -0.74 -8.08 -11.26
N ALA A 16 -0.74 -8.85 -10.15
CA ALA A 16 -1.58 -10.04 -10.00
C ALA A 16 -3.05 -9.70 -9.80
N ARG A 17 -3.37 -8.48 -9.31
CA ARG A 17 -4.73 -7.99 -9.09
C ARG A 17 -4.88 -6.57 -9.65
N PRO A 18 -4.83 -6.41 -10.99
CA PRO A 18 -4.87 -5.10 -11.62
C PRO A 18 -6.21 -4.39 -11.44
N GLU A 19 -7.24 -5.10 -10.96
CA GLU A 19 -8.59 -4.61 -10.64
C GLU A 19 -8.79 -4.32 -9.13
N ALA A 20 -7.81 -4.63 -8.27
CA ALA A 20 -7.87 -4.29 -6.85
C ALA A 20 -7.10 -3.01 -6.52
N SER A 21 -7.54 -2.33 -5.46
CA SER A 21 -6.84 -1.18 -4.88
C SER A 21 -5.64 -1.63 -4.05
N MET A 22 -4.64 -0.77 -3.87
CA MET A 22 -3.47 -1.11 -3.04
C MET A 22 -3.84 -1.53 -1.61
N ALA A 23 -4.87 -0.91 -1.03
CA ALA A 23 -5.40 -1.30 0.28
C ALA A 23 -5.92 -2.74 0.29
N GLU A 24 -6.65 -3.14 -0.76
CA GLU A 24 -7.22 -4.48 -0.91
C GLU A 24 -6.13 -5.52 -1.19
N VAL A 25 -5.13 -5.17 -2.01
CA VAL A 25 -3.99 -6.04 -2.32
C VAL A 25 -3.14 -6.31 -1.09
N LEU A 26 -2.94 -5.30 -0.24
CA LEU A 26 -2.19 -5.41 1.01
C LEU A 26 -3.05 -5.88 2.19
N GLU A 27 -4.35 -6.11 1.98
CA GLU A 27 -5.34 -6.50 3.00
C GLU A 27 -5.29 -5.57 4.22
N VAL A 28 -5.20 -4.26 3.96
CA VAL A 28 -5.16 -3.20 4.97
C VAL A 28 -6.39 -2.32 4.88
N PHE A 29 -6.74 -1.69 6.00
CA PHE A 29 -7.83 -0.71 6.05
C PHE A 29 -7.53 0.51 5.19
N GLU A 30 -6.30 1.05 5.29
CA GLU A 30 -5.91 2.25 4.56
C GLU A 30 -4.41 2.27 4.27
N VAL A 31 -4.03 2.88 3.14
CA VAL A 31 -2.65 3.11 2.74
C VAL A 31 -2.32 4.60 2.86
N PHE A 32 -1.37 4.94 3.72
CA PHE A 32 -0.84 6.28 3.87
C PHE A 32 0.37 6.49 2.95
N ALA A 33 0.47 7.68 2.36
CA ALA A 33 1.67 8.06 1.62
C ALA A 33 2.69 8.65 2.60
N SER A 34 3.95 8.29 2.42
CA SER A 34 5.08 8.94 3.09
C SER A 34 6.05 9.50 2.06
N GLY A 35 6.45 10.75 2.25
CA GLY A 35 7.46 11.42 1.42
C GLY A 35 8.90 11.04 1.76
N THR A 36 9.13 10.39 2.91
CA THR A 36 10.46 9.92 3.32
C THR A 36 10.72 8.48 2.88
N LEU A 37 9.67 7.70 2.63
CA LEU A 37 9.76 6.35 2.10
C LEU A 37 10.06 6.37 0.61
N LYS A 38 11.08 5.61 0.19
CA LYS A 38 11.51 5.54 -1.21
C LYS A 38 11.19 4.19 -1.85
N GLU A 39 11.63 3.11 -1.22
CA GLU A 39 11.67 1.78 -1.85
C GLU A 39 10.94 0.70 -1.07
N GLU A 40 10.35 1.05 0.07
CA GLU A 40 9.77 0.12 1.03
C GLU A 40 8.34 0.53 1.38
N VAL A 41 7.50 -0.47 1.64
CA VAL A 41 6.13 -0.35 2.13
C VAL A 41 6.05 -1.04 3.48
N TYR A 42 5.51 -0.35 4.47
CA TYR A 42 5.39 -0.84 5.84
C TYR A 42 3.93 -1.15 6.14
N VAL A 43 3.63 -2.41 6.47
CA VAL A 43 2.31 -2.85 6.91
C VAL A 43 2.32 -2.95 8.44
N LEU A 44 1.43 -2.24 9.09
CA LEU A 44 1.27 -2.17 10.53
C LEU A 44 -0.05 -2.83 10.92
N ASP A 45 -0.01 -3.89 11.73
CA ASP A 45 -1.18 -4.73 12.05
C ASP A 45 -2.14 -4.11 13.08
N ASP A 46 -1.63 -3.27 13.98
CA ASP A 46 -2.35 -2.83 15.19
C ASP A 46 -2.21 -1.32 15.40
N VAL A 47 -2.77 -0.54 14.49
CA VAL A 47 -2.87 0.91 14.65
C VAL A 47 -4.32 1.25 15.00
N GLY A 48 -4.59 1.34 16.31
CA GLY A 48 -5.95 1.58 16.81
C GLY A 48 -6.94 0.46 16.49
N GLY A 49 -6.47 -0.81 16.51
CA GLY A 49 -7.27 -1.98 16.17
C GLY A 49 -7.50 -2.19 14.66
N LYS A 50 -6.79 -1.44 13.81
CA LYS A 50 -6.84 -1.58 12.34
C LYS A 50 -5.46 -1.82 11.77
N ARG A 51 -5.40 -2.59 10.69
CA ARG A 51 -4.18 -2.76 9.89
C ARG A 51 -4.06 -1.63 8.89
N ILE A 52 -2.93 -0.94 8.84
CA ILE A 52 -2.64 0.13 7.86
C ILE A 52 -1.36 -0.17 7.11
N ALA A 53 -1.19 0.40 5.92
CA ALA A 53 0.09 0.40 5.21
C ALA A 53 0.62 1.81 5.03
N ILE A 54 1.94 1.96 4.98
CA ILE A 54 2.64 3.20 4.65
C ILE A 54 3.49 2.92 3.43
N ALA A 55 3.20 3.60 2.32
CA ALA A 55 3.89 3.43 1.04
C ALA A 55 4.57 4.74 0.60
N PRO A 56 5.58 4.69 -0.28
CA PRO A 56 6.15 5.86 -0.92
C PRO A 56 5.05 6.67 -1.62
N ALA A 57 5.09 8.00 -1.52
CA ALA A 57 4.10 8.87 -2.15
C ALA A 57 3.98 8.61 -3.66
N GLY A 58 5.11 8.46 -4.37
CA GLY A 58 5.12 8.14 -5.80
C GLY A 58 4.51 6.78 -6.13
N LEU A 59 4.64 5.79 -5.24
CA LEU A 59 4.01 4.47 -5.43
C LEU A 59 2.49 4.56 -5.26
N LYS A 60 2.03 5.21 -4.18
CA LYS A 60 0.60 5.39 -3.93
C LYS A 60 -0.05 6.18 -5.07
N GLU A 61 0.63 7.22 -5.57
CA GLU A 61 0.14 8.03 -6.69
C GLU A 61 0.05 7.23 -8.00
N LYS A 62 1.08 6.43 -8.32
CA LYS A 62 1.08 5.54 -9.51
C LYS A 62 -0.12 4.60 -9.55
N TYR A 63 -0.52 4.08 -8.38
CA TYR A 63 -1.65 3.15 -8.23
C TYR A 63 -2.92 3.82 -7.70
N ARG A 64 -2.95 5.16 -7.61
CA ARG A 64 -4.13 5.90 -7.23
C ARG A 64 -5.14 5.76 -8.37
N ARG A 65 -6.20 5.00 -8.14
CA ARG A 65 -7.31 4.98 -9.08
C ARG A 65 -8.04 6.32 -9.02
N PRO A 66 -8.45 6.88 -10.16
CA PRO A 66 -9.56 7.82 -10.16
C PRO A 66 -10.75 7.06 -9.57
N GLY A 67 -11.35 7.58 -8.49
CA GLY A 67 -12.56 6.97 -7.95
C GLY A 67 -13.66 6.93 -9.02
N PRO A 68 -14.62 6.00 -8.93
CA PRO A 68 -15.80 6.09 -9.78
C PRO A 68 -16.52 7.40 -9.47
N GLU A 69 -16.82 8.18 -10.50
CA GLU A 69 -17.67 9.37 -10.46
C GLU A 69 -19.06 9.07 -9.88
#